data_AF-A0A6G3SH13-F1
#
_entry.id   AF-A0A6G3SH13-F1
#
_cell.length_a   1.000
_cell.length_b   1.000
_cell.length_c   1.000
_cell.angle_alpha   90.00
_cell.angle_beta   90.00
_cell.angle_gamma   90.00
#
_symmetry.space_group_name_H-M   'P 1'
#
loop_
_entity.id
_entity.type
_entity.pdbx_description
1 polymer ?
#
loop_
_entity_poly.entity_id
_entity_poly.type
_entity_poly.pdbx_seq_one_letter_code
_entity_poly.pdbx_strand_id
1 'polypeptide(L)'
;KAEVDRLYEQAENATEAFNKADERADKLRKELATSQDQVARGQERINKMRQALGMVAGAQYRSGGMDPSLALMLSSDPDGYLDRASALNRISSRQAGDLAELQGAQRDLAQERAEAQRKLADLDKSRKAVARHKRSVEAKLAKARRLLNSLPDA
;
A
#
# COMPACT_ATOMS: atom_id res chain seq x y z
N LYS A 1 45.20 27.71 -2.07
CA LYS A 1 45.19 26.26 -2.37
C LYS A 1 44.42 25.50 -1.28
N ALA A 2 44.89 25.41 -0.03
CA ALA A 2 44.19 24.67 1.06
C ALA A 2 42.68 24.95 1.24
N GLU A 3 42.23 26.21 1.13
CA GLU A 3 40.80 26.54 1.25
C GLU A 3 39.98 26.07 0.03
N VAL A 4 40.57 26.01 -1.16
CA VAL A 4 39.93 25.42 -2.35
C VAL A 4 39.77 23.92 -2.16
N ASP A 5 40.82 23.25 -1.68
CA ASP A 5 40.82 21.81 -1.42
C ASP A 5 39.75 21.44 -0.39
N ARG A 6 39.64 22.22 0.69
CA ARG A 6 38.59 22.08 1.70
C ARG A 6 37.18 22.24 1.11
N LEU A 7 36.98 23.17 0.18
CA LEU A 7 35.68 23.36 -0.47
C LEU A 7 35.32 22.19 -1.39
N TYR A 8 36.31 21.60 -2.07
CA TYR A 8 36.10 20.38 -2.86
C TYR A 8 35.75 19.20 -1.98
N GLU A 9 36.46 18.96 -0.88
CA GLU A 9 36.14 17.90 0.09
C GLU A 9 34.71 18.07 0.64
N GLN A 10 34.30 19.29 0.97
CA GLN A 10 32.92 19.55 1.42
C GLN A 10 31.87 19.36 0.31
N ALA A 11 32.24 19.54 -0.96
CA ALA A 11 31.37 19.31 -2.11
C ALA A 11 31.24 17.82 -2.41
N GLU A 12 32.31 17.04 -2.26
CA GLU A 12 32.31 15.57 -2.35
C GLU A 12 31.38 14.98 -1.28
N ASN A 13 31.57 15.36 -0.01
CA ASN A 13 30.70 14.94 1.09
C ASN A 13 29.21 15.29 0.84
N ALA A 14 28.94 16.47 0.25
CA ALA A 14 27.58 16.87 -0.11
C ALA A 14 27.03 16.06 -1.29
N THR A 15 27.90 15.63 -2.21
CA THR A 15 27.56 14.81 -3.38
C THR A 15 27.22 13.38 -2.96
N GLU A 16 27.99 12.80 -2.04
CA GLU A 16 27.66 11.50 -1.45
C GLU A 16 26.30 11.52 -0.74
N ALA A 17 26.03 12.57 0.05
CA ALA A 17 24.73 12.74 0.70
C ALA A 17 23.59 12.92 -0.31
N PHE A 18 23.84 13.61 -1.43
CA PHE A 18 22.90 13.71 -2.55
C PHE A 18 22.62 12.34 -3.16
N ASN A 19 23.65 11.60 -3.56
CA ASN A 19 23.53 10.27 -4.19
C ASN A 19 22.74 9.32 -3.30
N LYS A 20 23.07 9.26 -2.00
CA LYS A 20 22.36 8.42 -1.02
C LYS A 20 20.88 8.78 -0.90
N ALA A 21 20.54 10.08 -0.93
CA ALA A 21 19.15 10.52 -0.86
C ALA A 21 18.38 10.20 -2.16
N ASP A 22 19.06 10.27 -3.30
CA ASP A 22 18.50 10.01 -4.62
C ASP A 22 18.21 8.51 -4.81
N GLU A 23 19.18 7.65 -4.49
CA GLU A 23 19.02 6.19 -4.46
C GLU A 23 17.85 5.76 -3.56
N ARG A 24 17.74 6.38 -2.37
CA ARG A 24 16.63 6.12 -1.45
C ARG A 24 15.29 6.54 -2.07
N ALA A 25 15.23 7.70 -2.73
CA ALA A 25 14.02 8.18 -3.39
C ALA A 25 13.58 7.22 -4.51
N ASP A 26 14.53 6.72 -5.30
CA ASP A 26 14.23 5.78 -6.39
C ASP A 26 13.77 4.42 -5.88
N LYS A 27 14.37 3.91 -4.79
CA LYS A 27 13.89 2.69 -4.13
C LYS A 27 12.45 2.86 -3.62
N LEU A 28 12.17 3.95 -2.91
CA LEU A 28 10.83 4.24 -2.39
C LEU A 28 9.79 4.42 -3.50
N ARG A 29 10.18 5.02 -4.63
CA ARG A 29 9.30 5.14 -5.81
C ARG A 29 8.91 3.77 -6.36
N LYS A 30 9.85 2.84 -6.49
CA LYS A 30 9.58 1.46 -6.95
C LYS A 30 8.67 0.72 -5.96
N GLU A 31 8.99 0.78 -4.67
CA GLU A 31 8.18 0.14 -3.62
C GLU A 31 6.75 0.71 -3.56
N LEU A 32 6.58 2.01 -3.77
CA LEU A 32 5.26 2.64 -3.81
C LEU A 32 4.44 2.16 -5.01
N ALA A 33 5.05 2.01 -6.19
CA ALA A 33 4.38 1.47 -7.36
C ALA A 33 3.89 0.04 -7.12
N THR A 34 4.73 -0.82 -6.52
CA THR A 34 4.33 -2.17 -6.11
C THR A 34 3.20 -2.15 -5.08
N SER A 35 3.26 -1.27 -4.08
CA SER A 35 2.19 -1.15 -3.08
C SER A 35 0.87 -0.63 -3.68
N GLN A 36 0.90 0.28 -4.65
CA GLN A 36 -0.31 0.75 -5.35
C GLN A 36 -0.98 -0.38 -6.13
N ASP A 37 -0.19 -1.19 -6.81
CA ASP A 37 -0.64 -2.36 -7.56
C ASP A 37 -1.22 -3.47 -6.64
N GLN A 38 -0.58 -3.71 -5.48
CA GLN A 38 -1.13 -4.59 -4.44
C GLN A 38 -2.47 -4.08 -3.91
N VAL A 39 -2.56 -2.79 -3.57
CA VAL A 39 -3.81 -2.16 -3.10
C VAL A 39 -4.94 -2.27 -4.14
N ALA A 40 -4.62 -2.11 -5.43
CA ALA A 40 -5.60 -2.25 -6.50
C ALA A 40 -6.14 -3.69 -6.59
N ARG A 41 -5.25 -4.69 -6.60
CA ARG A 41 -5.64 -6.10 -6.58
C ARG A 41 -6.42 -6.49 -5.32
N GLY A 42 -5.99 -6.01 -4.16
CA GLY A 42 -6.69 -6.25 -2.89
C GLY A 42 -8.11 -5.68 -2.91
N GLN A 43 -8.29 -4.48 -3.45
CA GLN A 43 -9.61 -3.88 -3.62
C GLN A 43 -10.49 -4.66 -4.62
N GLU A 44 -9.92 -5.14 -5.72
CA GLU A 44 -10.64 -5.97 -6.69
C GLU A 44 -11.10 -7.29 -6.05
N ARG A 45 -10.24 -7.95 -5.27
CA ARG A 45 -10.59 -9.18 -4.53
C ARG A 45 -11.75 -8.92 -3.56
N ILE A 46 -11.69 -7.85 -2.78
CA ILE A 46 -12.78 -7.46 -1.87
C ILE A 46 -14.09 -7.24 -2.63
N ASN A 47 -14.04 -6.58 -3.80
CA ASN A 47 -15.23 -6.33 -4.61
C ASN A 47 -15.86 -7.65 -5.10
N LYS A 48 -15.05 -8.62 -5.54
CA LYS A 48 -15.52 -9.96 -5.94
C LYS A 48 -16.18 -10.70 -4.78
N MET A 49 -15.58 -10.66 -3.59
CA MET A 49 -16.14 -11.29 -2.39
C MET A 49 -17.46 -10.66 -1.99
N ARG A 50 -17.56 -9.32 -2.03
CA ARG A 50 -18.81 -8.59 -1.79
C ARG A 50 -19.89 -8.95 -2.80
N GLN A 51 -19.55 -9.09 -4.08
CA GLN A 51 -20.50 -9.50 -5.10
C GLN A 51 -21.02 -10.92 -4.85
N ALA A 52 -20.14 -11.87 -4.50
CA ALA A 52 -20.53 -13.23 -4.16
C ALA A 52 -21.50 -13.28 -2.98
N LEU A 53 -21.17 -12.60 -1.88
CA LEU A 53 -22.04 -12.48 -0.71
C LEU A 53 -23.36 -11.74 -1.02
N GLY A 54 -23.30 -10.71 -1.87
CA GLY A 54 -24.48 -9.97 -2.31
C GLY A 54 -25.47 -10.80 -3.14
N MET A 55 -24.98 -11.74 -3.96
CA MET A 55 -25.86 -12.66 -4.70
C MET A 55 -26.67 -13.56 -3.76
N VAL A 56 -26.04 -14.04 -2.68
CA VAL A 56 -26.69 -14.84 -1.65
C VAL A 56 -27.77 -14.04 -0.92
N ALA A 57 -27.42 -12.84 -0.44
CA ALA A 57 -28.37 -11.94 0.22
C ALA A 57 -29.54 -11.55 -0.71
N GLY A 58 -29.24 -11.29 -1.99
CA GLY A 58 -30.27 -10.99 -3.00
C GLY A 58 -31.20 -12.18 -3.27
N ALA A 59 -30.71 -13.42 -3.21
CA ALA A 59 -31.55 -14.61 -3.33
C ALA A 59 -32.49 -14.76 -2.12
N GLN A 60 -31.99 -14.51 -0.90
CA GLN A 60 -32.80 -14.51 0.33
C GLN A 60 -33.87 -13.40 0.35
N TYR A 61 -33.54 -12.22 -0.17
CA TYR A 61 -34.52 -11.14 -0.30
C TYR A 61 -35.64 -11.51 -1.29
N ARG A 62 -35.29 -12.09 -2.45
CA ARG A 62 -36.27 -12.53 -3.47
C ARG A 62 -37.14 -13.69 -3.02
N SER A 63 -36.70 -14.54 -2.09
CA SER A 63 -37.55 -15.56 -1.48
C SER A 63 -38.55 -15.01 -0.45
N GLY A 64 -38.69 -13.67 -0.36
CA GLY A 64 -39.67 -13.01 0.50
C GLY A 64 -39.21 -12.83 1.95
N GLY A 65 -37.92 -12.96 2.22
CA GLY A 65 -37.35 -12.80 3.57
C GLY A 65 -37.72 -13.90 4.56
N MET A 66 -38.39 -14.98 4.11
CA MET A 66 -38.65 -16.14 4.94
C MET A 66 -37.34 -16.89 5.19
N ASP A 67 -36.95 -17.00 6.45
CA ASP A 67 -35.73 -17.70 6.83
C ASP A 67 -35.79 -19.16 6.35
N PRO A 68 -34.76 -19.68 5.65
CA PRO A 68 -34.75 -21.07 5.20
C PRO A 68 -34.98 -22.09 6.32
N SER A 69 -34.57 -21.76 7.56
CA SER A 69 -34.83 -22.57 8.75
C SER A 69 -36.30 -22.57 9.16
N LEU A 70 -37.00 -21.43 9.04
CA LEU A 70 -38.45 -21.33 9.24
C LEU A 70 -39.21 -22.10 8.15
N ALA A 71 -38.81 -21.96 6.89
CA ALA A 71 -39.39 -22.72 5.78
C ALA A 71 -39.20 -24.25 5.97
N LEU A 72 -38.07 -24.65 6.56
CA LEU A 72 -37.78 -26.04 6.96
C LEU A 72 -38.68 -26.54 8.10
N MET A 73 -38.99 -25.70 9.11
CA MET A 73 -39.95 -26.05 10.17
C MET A 73 -41.38 -26.19 9.66
N LEU A 74 -41.76 -25.42 8.64
CA LEU A 74 -43.09 -25.45 8.02
C LEU A 74 -43.26 -26.58 6.99
N SER A 75 -42.18 -27.30 6.66
CA SER A 75 -42.15 -28.41 5.69
C SER A 75 -42.74 -29.69 6.30
N SER A 76 -43.72 -30.29 5.63
CA SER A 76 -44.44 -31.51 6.05
C SER A 76 -43.70 -32.83 5.76
N ASP A 77 -42.36 -32.80 5.63
CA ASP A 77 -41.51 -33.94 5.27
C ASP A 77 -40.49 -34.24 6.39
N PRO A 78 -40.84 -35.13 7.34
CA PRO A 78 -39.98 -35.45 8.50
C PRO A 78 -38.76 -36.29 8.13
N ASP A 79 -38.84 -37.14 7.10
CA ASP A 79 -37.74 -38.02 6.68
C ASP A 79 -36.62 -37.22 5.99
N GLY A 80 -36.98 -36.17 5.22
CA GLY A 80 -36.04 -35.27 4.56
C GLY A 80 -35.52 -34.11 5.43
N TYR A 81 -36.04 -33.94 6.66
CA TYR A 81 -35.74 -32.78 7.50
C TYR A 81 -34.27 -32.69 7.90
N LEU A 82 -33.69 -33.78 8.41
CA LEU A 82 -32.30 -33.81 8.91
C LEU A 82 -31.28 -33.54 7.80
N ASP A 83 -31.54 -34.05 6.59
CA ASP A 83 -30.68 -33.81 5.41
C ASP A 83 -30.71 -32.35 4.98
N ARG A 84 -31.91 -31.76 4.89
CA ARG A 84 -32.08 -30.34 4.56
C ARG A 84 -31.51 -29.41 5.64
N ALA A 85 -31.70 -29.75 6.92
CA ALA A 85 -31.11 -29.01 8.04
C ALA A 85 -29.56 -29.08 8.01
N SER A 86 -29.00 -30.26 7.74
CA SER A 86 -27.55 -30.45 7.58
C SER A 86 -27.00 -29.65 6.39
N ALA A 87 -27.72 -29.62 5.27
CA ALA A 87 -27.36 -28.81 4.10
C ALA A 87 -27.40 -27.31 4.42
N LEU A 88 -28.45 -26.83 5.08
CA LEU A 88 -28.58 -25.43 5.49
C LEU A 88 -27.47 -25.01 6.46
N ASN A 89 -27.12 -25.86 7.42
CA ASN A 89 -26.03 -25.60 8.36
C ASN A 89 -24.67 -25.49 7.63
N ARG A 90 -24.40 -26.38 6.68
CA ARG A 90 -23.19 -26.31 5.83
C ARG A 90 -23.14 -25.01 5.02
N ILE A 91 -24.27 -24.57 4.45
CA ILE A 91 -24.36 -23.31 3.71
C ILE A 91 -24.09 -22.12 4.64
N SER A 92 -24.73 -22.09 5.81
CA SER A 92 -24.58 -21.03 6.80
C SER A 92 -23.14 -20.94 7.30
N SER A 93 -22.50 -22.08 7.53
CA SER A 93 -21.10 -22.17 7.95
C SER A 93 -20.14 -21.62 6.87
N ARG A 94 -20.41 -21.91 5.59
CA ARG A 94 -19.65 -21.35 4.46
C ARG A 94 -19.82 -19.83 4.38
N GLN A 95 -21.05 -19.31 4.50
CA GLN A 95 -21.31 -17.87 4.48
C GLN A 95 -20.60 -17.14 5.61
N ALA A 96 -20.59 -17.71 6.83
CA ALA A 96 -19.83 -17.16 7.95
C ALA A 96 -18.32 -17.15 7.67
N GLY A 97 -17.79 -18.21 7.06
CA GLY A 97 -16.39 -18.27 6.60
C GLY A 97 -16.06 -17.20 5.56
N ASP A 98 -16.88 -17.05 4.53
CA ASP A 98 -16.71 -16.06 3.46
C ASP A 98 -16.75 -14.62 4.03
N LEU A 99 -17.63 -14.36 5.00
CA LEU A 99 -17.69 -13.06 5.69
C LEU A 99 -16.42 -12.80 6.52
N ALA A 100 -15.93 -13.81 7.25
CA ALA A 100 -14.70 -13.70 8.01
C ALA A 100 -13.48 -13.45 7.10
N GLU A 101 -13.43 -14.11 5.94
CA GLU A 101 -12.40 -13.89 4.93
C GLU A 101 -12.48 -12.45 4.37
N LEU A 102 -13.69 -11.95 4.09
CA LEU A 102 -13.89 -10.57 3.61
C LEU A 102 -13.40 -9.56 4.65
N GLN A 103 -13.76 -9.76 5.92
CA GLN A 103 -13.29 -8.90 7.01
C GLN A 103 -11.77 -8.94 7.15
N GLY A 104 -11.16 -10.12 6.98
CA GLY A 104 -9.70 -10.28 6.92
C GLY A 104 -9.09 -9.45 5.79
N ALA A 105 -9.54 -9.67 4.56
CA ALA A 105 -9.06 -8.94 3.39
C ALA A 105 -9.22 -7.42 3.53
N GLN A 106 -10.30 -6.94 4.15
CA GLN A 106 -10.50 -5.52 4.43
C GLN A 106 -9.47 -4.95 5.42
N ARG A 107 -9.12 -5.70 6.46
CA ARG A 107 -8.07 -5.30 7.41
C ARG A 107 -6.71 -5.27 6.75
N ASP A 108 -6.38 -6.29 5.98
CA ASP A 108 -5.11 -6.39 5.25
C ASP A 108 -4.96 -5.22 4.27
N LEU A 109 -6.00 -4.93 3.48
CA LEU A 109 -6.00 -3.80 2.55
C LEU A 109 -5.85 -2.45 3.27
N ALA A 110 -6.46 -2.28 4.45
CA ALA A 110 -6.31 -1.07 5.24
C ALA A 110 -4.85 -0.91 5.73
N GLN A 111 -4.20 -2.00 6.15
CA GLN A 111 -2.79 -1.99 6.52
C GLN A 111 -1.90 -1.65 5.32
N GLU A 112 -2.10 -2.28 4.17
CA GLU A 112 -1.33 -2.01 2.94
C GLU A 112 -1.44 -0.53 2.53
N ARG A 113 -2.64 0.05 2.61
CA ARG A 113 -2.86 1.47 2.33
C ARG A 113 -2.09 2.37 3.31
N ALA A 114 -2.10 2.05 4.60
CA ALA A 114 -1.35 2.81 5.60
C ALA A 114 0.17 2.73 5.36
N GLU A 115 0.68 1.55 4.97
CA GLU A 115 2.08 1.38 4.59
C GLU A 115 2.45 2.17 3.33
N ALA A 116 1.61 2.14 2.30
CA ALA A 116 1.80 2.94 1.09
C ALA A 116 1.84 4.45 1.40
N GLN A 117 0.97 4.94 2.28
CA GLN A 117 0.97 6.33 2.74
C GLN A 117 2.27 6.70 3.47
N ARG A 118 2.79 5.81 4.33
CA ARG A 118 4.09 6.01 4.99
C ARG A 118 5.24 6.09 4.00
N LYS A 119 5.29 5.16 3.03
CA LYS A 119 6.31 5.19 1.95
C LYS A 119 6.23 6.46 1.11
N LEU A 120 5.02 6.94 0.80
CA LEU A 120 4.82 8.20 0.08
C LEU A 120 5.37 9.40 0.87
N ALA A 121 5.11 9.46 2.18
CA ALA A 121 5.65 10.51 3.04
C ALA A 121 7.20 10.47 3.10
N ASP A 122 7.78 9.27 3.15
CA ASP A 122 9.24 9.10 3.13
C ASP A 122 9.87 9.43 1.78
N LEU A 123 9.15 9.19 0.68
CA LEU A 123 9.56 9.60 -0.66
C LEU A 123 9.61 11.13 -0.76
N ASP A 124 8.60 11.83 -0.24
CA ASP A 124 8.58 13.30 -0.20
C ASP A 124 9.76 13.86 0.61
N LYS A 125 10.03 13.29 1.79
CA LYS A 125 11.21 13.66 2.60
C LYS A 125 12.52 13.43 1.85
N SER A 126 12.66 12.29 1.18
CA SER A 126 13.86 11.97 0.39
C SER A 126 14.04 12.96 -0.77
N ARG A 127 12.97 13.30 -1.51
CA ARG A 127 13.02 14.31 -2.59
C ARG A 127 13.43 15.69 -2.08
N LYS A 128 12.91 16.12 -0.92
CA LYS A 128 13.33 17.37 -0.27
C LYS A 128 14.81 17.34 0.13
N ALA A 129 15.29 16.20 0.62
CA ALA A 129 16.70 16.02 0.94
C ALA A 129 17.58 16.10 -0.31
N VAL A 130 17.23 15.40 -1.40
CA VAL A 130 17.90 15.48 -2.71
C VAL A 130 18.02 16.94 -3.17
N ALA A 131 16.92 17.69 -3.19
CA ALA A 131 16.91 19.09 -3.59
C ALA A 131 17.78 20.00 -2.70
N ARG A 132 17.83 19.73 -1.39
CA ARG A 132 18.71 20.46 -0.46
C ARG A 132 20.19 20.13 -0.70
N HIS A 133 20.53 18.85 -0.82
CA HIS A 133 21.91 18.42 -1.03
C HIS A 133 22.44 18.90 -2.39
N LYS A 134 21.63 18.84 -3.45
CA LYS A 134 21.97 19.42 -4.77
C LYS A 134 22.37 20.89 -4.66
N ARG A 135 21.55 21.72 -4.00
CA ARG A 135 21.87 23.14 -3.78
C ARG A 135 23.16 23.32 -2.98
N SER A 136 23.43 22.48 -1.99
CA SER A 136 24.69 22.53 -1.23
C SER A 136 25.90 22.18 -2.09
N VAL A 137 25.79 21.18 -2.97
CA VAL A 137 26.87 20.79 -3.90
C VAL A 137 27.16 21.96 -4.84
N GLU A 138 26.13 22.48 -5.51
CA GLU A 138 26.26 23.60 -6.45
C GLU A 138 26.88 24.84 -5.80
N ALA A 139 26.44 25.20 -4.58
CA ALA A 139 26.97 26.36 -3.86
C ALA A 139 28.46 26.20 -3.50
N LYS A 140 28.87 25.02 -3.03
CA LYS A 140 30.28 24.76 -2.65
C LYS A 140 31.18 24.71 -3.87
N LEU A 141 30.75 24.06 -4.95
CA LEU A 141 31.50 24.05 -6.21
C LEU A 141 31.62 25.45 -6.80
N ALA A 142 30.56 26.27 -6.76
CA ALA A 142 30.63 27.66 -7.21
C ALA A 142 31.61 28.48 -6.38
N LYS A 143 31.63 28.30 -5.04
CA LYS A 143 32.59 28.98 -4.16
C LYS A 143 34.03 28.53 -4.42
N ALA A 144 34.26 27.22 -4.61
CA ALA A 144 35.57 26.67 -4.94
C ALA A 144 36.12 27.25 -6.25
N ARG A 145 35.28 27.29 -7.30
CA ARG A 145 35.63 27.86 -8.61
C ARG A 145 35.97 29.36 -8.53
N ARG A 146 35.17 30.15 -7.81
CA ARG A 146 35.44 31.58 -7.61
C ARG A 146 36.76 31.81 -6.89
N LEU A 147 37.03 31.03 -5.84
CA LEU A 147 38.28 31.13 -5.10
C LEU A 147 39.47 30.74 -5.98
N LEU A 148 39.38 29.64 -6.72
CA LEU A 148 40.41 29.20 -7.64
C LEU A 148 40.76 30.27 -8.67
N ASN A 149 39.74 30.89 -9.29
CA ASN A 149 39.92 31.97 -10.27
C ASN A 149 40.47 33.28 -9.67
N SER A 150 40.44 33.44 -8.34
CA SER A 150 40.96 34.62 -7.65
C SER A 150 42.40 34.46 -7.16
N LEU A 151 42.96 33.25 -7.27
CA LEU A 151 44.35 33.01 -6.93
C LEU A 151 45.24 33.49 -8.09
N PRO A 152 46.29 34.28 -7.83
CA PRO A 152 47.26 34.63 -8.86
C PRO A 152 47.96 33.37 -9.39
N ASP A 153 48.22 33.32 -10.70
CA ASP A 153 49.04 32.27 -11.31
C ASP A 153 50.39 32.25 -10.59
N ALA A 154 50.76 31.06 -10.10
CA ALA A 154 52.00 30.84 -9.36
C ALA A 154 53.20 30.75 -10.29
#